data_AF-A0A392RH13-F1
#
_entry.id   AF-A0A392RH13-F1
#
_cell.length_a   1.000
_cell.length_b   1.000
_cell.length_c   1.000
_cell.angle_alpha   90.00
_cell.angle_beta   90.00
_cell.angle_gamma   90.00
#
_symmetry.space_group_name_H-M   'P 1'
#
loop_
_entity.id
_entity.type
_entity.pdbx_description
1 polymer ?
#
loop_
_entity_poly.entity_id
_entity_poly.type
_entity_poly.pdbx_seq_one_letter_code
_entity_poly.pdbx_strand_id
1 'polypeptide(L)'
;MLAFSGCYYGGGEKERKELGEIRKRWKSLHAINPDKVRRHGRCPLTPEEVGLMLRALGFGIDTHLYVASGEIYGGEETLAPLRALFPNFHSKETLVTKDELA
;
A
#
# COMPACT_ATOMS: atom_id res chain seq x y z
N MET A 1 5.69 0.79 9.91
CA MET A 1 6.21 1.82 8.97
C MET A 1 6.87 1.11 7.78
N LEU A 2 6.48 1.42 6.53
CA LEU A 2 6.93 0.72 5.31
C LEU A 2 8.46 0.60 5.17
N ALA A 3 9.20 1.60 5.63
CA ALA A 3 10.67 1.59 5.62
C ALA A 3 11.27 0.35 6.31
N PHE A 4 10.64 -0.17 7.37
CA PHE A 4 11.12 -1.29 8.18
C PHE A 4 10.98 -2.64 7.48
N SER A 5 10.13 -2.73 6.45
CA SER A 5 10.00 -3.96 5.65
C SER A 5 11.25 -4.24 4.80
N GLY A 6 12.06 -3.22 4.49
CA GLY A 6 13.15 -3.37 3.52
C GLY A 6 12.69 -3.54 2.05
N CYS A 7 11.40 -3.44 1.77
CA CYS A 7 10.82 -3.67 0.44
C CYS A 7 10.53 -2.35 -0.31
N TYR A 8 10.16 -2.48 -1.59
CA TYR A 8 9.66 -1.40 -2.43
C TYR A 8 8.33 -1.82 -3.08
N TYR A 9 7.44 -0.86 -3.31
CA TYR A 9 6.02 -1.06 -3.64
C TYR A 9 5.62 -0.42 -4.98
N GLY A 10 6.59 -0.11 -5.83
CA GLY A 10 6.33 0.48 -7.15
C GLY A 10 6.23 2.01 -7.15
N GLY A 11 6.60 2.67 -6.05
CA GLY A 11 6.56 4.12 -5.89
C GLY A 11 7.70 4.90 -6.55
N GLY A 12 8.49 4.24 -7.40
CA GLY A 12 9.59 4.83 -8.14
C GLY A 12 10.69 5.46 -7.28
N GLU A 13 11.36 6.48 -7.81
CA GLU A 13 12.48 7.15 -7.15
C GLU A 13 12.05 7.92 -5.89
N LYS A 14 10.82 8.46 -5.86
CA LYS A 14 10.29 9.15 -4.68
C LYS A 14 10.27 8.22 -3.48
N GLU A 15 9.68 7.04 -3.63
CA GLU A 15 9.66 6.00 -2.60
C GLU A 15 11.07 5.59 -2.19
N ARG A 16 11.95 5.30 -3.17
CA ARG A 16 13.32 4.83 -2.90
C ARG A 16 14.11 5.83 -2.05
N LYS A 17 13.99 7.12 -2.37
CA LYS A 17 14.63 8.21 -1.65
C LYS A 17 14.06 8.35 -0.23
N GLU A 18 12.75 8.48 -0.09
CA GLU A 18 12.10 8.73 1.19
C GLU A 18 12.28 7.55 2.17
N LEU A 19 12.02 6.31 1.72
CA LEU A 19 12.25 5.13 2.53
C LEU A 19 13.74 4.91 2.83
N GLY A 20 14.62 5.26 1.89
CA GLY A 20 16.07 5.21 2.06
C GLY A 20 16.55 6.11 3.20
N GLU A 21 16.08 7.35 3.26
CA GLU A 21 16.42 8.29 4.34
C GLU A 21 15.92 7.81 5.71
N ILE A 22 14.73 7.19 5.77
CA ILE A 22 14.22 6.62 7.02
C ILE A 22 15.08 5.44 7.48
N ARG A 23 15.49 4.55 6.56
CA ARG A 23 16.32 3.37 6.87
C ARG A 23 17.70 3.76 7.41
N LYS A 24 18.29 4.86 6.93
CA LYS A 24 19.57 5.39 7.45
C LYS A 24 19.53 5.71 8.94
N ARG A 25 18.35 6.04 9.49
CA ARG A 25 18.18 6.38 10.92
C ARG A 25 18.35 5.17 11.85
N TRP A 26 18.28 3.95 11.32
CA TRP A 26 18.33 2.71 12.11
C TRP A 26 19.40 1.76 11.58
N LYS A 27 20.42 1.45 12.40
CA LYS A 27 21.51 0.55 12.03
C LYS A 27 21.04 -0.88 11.70
N SER A 28 19.91 -1.31 12.25
CA SER A 28 19.33 -2.63 11.98
C SER A 28 18.53 -2.73 10.67
N LEU A 29 18.24 -1.60 10.01
CA LEU A 29 17.41 -1.54 8.79
C LEU A 29 18.24 -1.44 7.50
N HIS A 30 19.50 -1.91 7.54
CA HIS A 30 20.35 -1.93 6.36
C HIS A 30 19.76 -2.79 5.23
N ALA A 31 20.17 -2.47 4.00
CA ALA A 31 19.60 -3.01 2.77
C ALA A 31 19.79 -4.53 2.67
N ILE A 32 18.82 -5.28 3.21
CA ILE A 32 18.58 -6.68 2.89
C ILE A 32 18.08 -6.72 1.44
N ASN A 33 18.51 -7.72 0.66
CA ASN A 33 17.99 -8.00 -0.68
C ASN A 33 16.44 -7.95 -0.67
N PRO A 34 15.81 -6.90 -1.25
CA PRO A 34 14.36 -6.68 -1.13
C PRO A 34 13.55 -7.85 -1.72
N ASP A 35 14.04 -8.45 -2.80
CA ASP A 35 13.39 -9.58 -3.46
C ASP A 35 13.42 -10.83 -2.58
N LYS A 36 14.51 -11.04 -1.83
CA LYS A 36 14.58 -12.12 -0.85
C LYS A 36 13.54 -11.93 0.26
N VAL A 37 13.39 -10.71 0.78
CA VAL A 37 12.40 -10.41 1.82
C VAL A 37 10.97 -10.63 1.31
N ARG A 38 10.68 -10.21 0.07
CA ARG A 38 9.38 -10.41 -0.57
C ARG A 38 9.06 -11.89 -0.76
N ARG A 39 10.00 -12.68 -1.30
CA ARG A 39 9.83 -14.13 -1.47
C ARG A 39 9.60 -14.88 -0.16
N HIS A 40 10.08 -14.35 0.97
CA HIS A 40 9.82 -14.92 2.30
C HIS A 40 8.51 -14.42 2.94
N GLY A 41 7.66 -13.68 2.21
CA GLY A 41 6.37 -13.21 2.71
C GLY A 41 6.46 -12.13 3.79
N ARG A 42 7.58 -11.40 3.86
CA ARG A 42 7.82 -10.36 4.88
C ARG A 42 7.48 -8.94 4.41
N CYS A 43 7.21 -8.76 3.12
CA CYS A 43 6.73 -7.49 2.60
C CYS A 43 5.20 -7.42 2.74
N PRO A 44 4.65 -6.30 3.24
CA PRO A 44 3.26 -5.92 2.99
C PRO A 44 2.85 -6.09 1.53
N LEU A 45 1.57 -6.35 1.30
CA LEU A 45 1.00 -6.47 -0.04
C LEU A 45 0.85 -5.10 -0.70
N THR A 46 0.99 -5.04 -2.03
CA THR A 46 0.57 -3.89 -2.84
C THR A 46 -0.96 -3.81 -2.92
N PRO A 47 -1.56 -2.66 -3.29
CA PRO A 47 -3.01 -2.57 -3.47
C PRO A 47 -3.58 -3.60 -4.45
N GLU A 48 -2.86 -3.89 -5.54
CA GLU A 48 -3.24 -4.95 -6.49
C GLU A 48 -3.20 -6.35 -5.84
N GLU A 49 -2.12 -6.68 -5.12
CA GLU A 49 -1.98 -7.95 -4.41
C GLU A 49 -3.08 -8.12 -3.34
N VAL A 50 -3.45 -7.06 -2.63
CA VAL A 50 -4.60 -7.04 -1.70
C VAL A 50 -5.90 -7.35 -2.45
N GLY A 51 -6.12 -6.69 -3.58
CA GLY A 51 -7.32 -6.90 -4.40
C GLY A 51 -7.46 -8.35 -4.86
N LEU A 52 -6.37 -8.92 -5.39
CA LEU A 52 -6.33 -10.33 -5.82
C LEU A 52 -6.53 -11.29 -4.66
N MET A 53 -5.94 -11.02 -3.50
CA MET A 53 -6.14 -11.82 -2.29
C MET A 53 -7.60 -11.83 -1.86
N LEU A 54 -8.27 -10.67 -1.82
CA LEU A 54 -9.68 -10.58 -1.46
C LEU A 54 -10.57 -11.34 -2.47
N ARG A 55 -10.28 -11.24 -3.77
CA ARG A 55 -11.00 -12.03 -4.79
C ARG A 55 -10.81 -13.53 -4.58
N ALA A 56 -9.59 -13.97 -4.26
CA ALA A 56 -9.30 -15.38 -3.97
C ALA A 56 -10.02 -15.90 -2.71
N LEU A 57 -10.28 -15.03 -1.74
CA LEU A 57 -11.07 -15.34 -0.54
C LEU A 57 -12.59 -15.38 -0.79
N GLY A 58 -13.04 -15.05 -2.00
CA GLY A 58 -14.46 -15.11 -2.38
C GLY A 58 -15.22 -13.79 -2.30
N PHE A 59 -14.55 -12.67 -2.07
CA PHE A 59 -15.22 -11.36 -2.05
C PHE A 59 -15.67 -10.94 -3.47
N GLY A 60 -16.96 -10.63 -3.59
CA GLY A 60 -17.62 -10.20 -4.83
C GLY A 60 -17.24 -8.78 -5.25
N ILE A 61 -17.54 -8.45 -6.51
CA ILE A 61 -17.31 -7.09 -7.06
C ILE A 61 -18.18 -6.03 -6.37
N ASP A 62 -19.31 -6.43 -5.82
CA ASP A 62 -20.26 -5.64 -5.06
C ASP A 62 -19.80 -5.38 -3.60
N THR A 63 -18.71 -6.01 -3.16
CA THR A 63 -18.17 -5.81 -1.81
C THR A 63 -17.78 -4.35 -1.59
N HIS A 64 -18.27 -3.75 -0.50
CA HIS A 64 -17.85 -2.42 -0.06
C HIS A 64 -16.46 -2.50 0.59
N LEU A 65 -15.51 -1.75 0.04
CA LEU A 65 -14.14 -1.69 0.53
C LEU A 65 -13.88 -0.33 1.19
N TYR A 66 -13.59 -0.32 2.48
CA TYR A 66 -13.29 0.88 3.25
C TYR A 66 -11.79 0.94 3.52
N VAL A 67 -11.07 1.83 2.84
CA VAL A 67 -9.61 1.93 2.90
C VAL A 67 -9.18 3.04 3.85
N ALA A 68 -8.46 2.62 4.91
CA ALA A 68 -7.81 3.50 5.85
C ALA A 68 -6.30 3.54 5.57
N SER A 69 -5.86 4.46 4.72
CA SER A 69 -4.45 4.65 4.37
C SER A 69 -4.04 6.12 4.42
N GLY A 70 -2.74 6.37 4.59
CA GLY A 70 -2.15 7.68 4.27
C GLY A 70 -1.92 7.82 2.76
N GLU A 71 -1.10 8.80 2.37
CA GLU A 71 -0.68 8.94 0.98
C GLU A 71 0.02 7.67 0.47
N ILE A 72 -0.44 7.19 -0.69
CA ILE A 72 0.10 6.01 -1.36
C ILE A 72 1.05 6.46 -2.46
N TYR A 73 2.23 5.85 -2.53
CA TYR A 73 3.14 6.12 -3.64
C TYR A 73 2.52 5.71 -4.97
N GLY A 74 2.64 6.59 -5.97
CA GLY A 74 1.96 6.44 -7.27
C GLY A 74 0.47 6.82 -7.24
N GLY A 75 -0.09 7.18 -6.07
CA GLY A 75 -1.43 7.74 -5.95
C GLY A 75 -2.52 6.86 -6.55
N GLU A 76 -3.39 7.49 -7.37
CA GLU A 76 -4.51 6.80 -8.02
C GLU A 76 -4.08 5.73 -9.03
N GLU A 77 -2.91 5.86 -9.67
CA GLU A 77 -2.42 4.83 -10.60
C GLU A 77 -2.17 3.50 -9.88
N THR A 78 -1.57 3.54 -8.69
CA THR A 78 -1.34 2.34 -7.86
C THR A 78 -2.64 1.77 -7.31
N LEU A 79 -3.66 2.61 -7.09
CA LEU A 79 -4.98 2.19 -6.59
C LEU A 79 -5.92 1.67 -7.69
N ALA A 80 -5.68 2.04 -8.95
CA ALA A 80 -6.58 1.71 -10.06
C ALA A 80 -6.92 0.21 -10.17
N PRO A 81 -5.96 -0.73 -10.04
CA PRO A 81 -6.28 -2.17 -10.06
C PRO A 81 -7.22 -2.59 -8.92
N LEU A 82 -7.01 -2.04 -7.71
CA LEU A 82 -7.84 -2.36 -6.54
C LEU A 82 -9.28 -1.83 -6.73
N ARG A 83 -9.44 -0.59 -7.21
CA ARG A 83 -10.76 0.00 -7.52
C ARG A 83 -11.47 -0.76 -8.66
N ALA A 84 -10.74 -1.25 -9.65
CA ALA A 84 -11.31 -2.05 -10.73
C ALA A 84 -11.88 -3.39 -10.22
N LEU A 85 -11.23 -4.00 -9.21
CA LEU A 85 -11.71 -5.23 -8.57
C LEU A 85 -12.86 -4.97 -7.59
N PHE A 86 -12.89 -3.79 -6.95
CA PHE A 86 -13.87 -3.39 -5.95
C PHE A 86 -14.35 -1.94 -6.19
N PRO A 87 -15.35 -1.72 -7.07
CA PRO A 87 -15.86 -0.39 -7.40
C PRO A 87 -16.50 0.36 -6.23
N ASN A 88 -17.05 -0.36 -5.24
CA ASN A 88 -17.60 0.21 -4.01
C ASN A 88 -16.47 0.59 -3.03
N PHE A 89 -15.51 1.38 -3.49
CA PHE A 89 -14.34 1.83 -2.76
C PHE A 89 -14.61 3.15 -2.02
N HIS A 90 -14.35 3.15 -0.72
CA HIS A 90 -14.50 4.30 0.17
C HIS A 90 -13.17 4.62 0.86
N SER A 91 -12.82 5.90 0.92
CA SER A 91 -11.66 6.40 1.66
C SER A 91 -12.10 7.36 2.78
N LYS A 92 -11.15 7.82 3.59
CA LYS A 92 -11.41 8.86 4.59
C LYS A 92 -12.17 10.03 3.96
N GLU A 93 -11.69 10.51 2.81
CA GLU A 93 -12.20 11.68 2.08
C GLU A 93 -13.63 11.49 1.55
N THR A 94 -14.06 10.25 1.28
CA THR A 94 -15.42 9.97 0.79
C THR A 94 -16.42 9.73 1.90
N LEU A 95 -15.96 9.43 3.11
CA LEU A 95 -16.80 9.05 4.25
C LEU A 95 -17.12 10.21 5.17
N VAL A 96 -16.14 11.09 5.39
CA VAL A 96 -16.26 12.14 6.42
C VAL A 96 -16.66 13.47 5.82
N THR A 97 -17.30 14.31 6.63
CA THR A 97 -17.63 15.68 6.26
C THR A 97 -16.37 16.56 6.18
N LYS A 98 -16.50 17.74 5.57
CA LYS A 98 -15.39 18.71 5.53
C LYS A 98 -14.95 19.14 6.93
N ASP A 99 -15.89 19.25 7.87
CA ASP A 99 -15.60 19.64 9.26
C ASP A 99 -14.84 18.55 10.02
N GLU A 100 -15.07 17.27 9.69
CA GLU A 100 -14.34 16.14 10.26
C GLU A 100 -12.96 15.91 9.60
N LEU A 101 -12.70 16.50 8.42
CA LEU A 101 -11.40 16.46 7.76
C LEU A 101 -10.42 17.53 8.28
N ALA A 102 -10.95 18.61 8.88
CA ALA A 102 -10.24 19.82 9.28
C ALA A 102 -9.30 19.61 10.48
#